data_AF-A0A2W4QN49-F1
#
_entry.id   AF-A0A2W4QN49-F1
#
_cell.length_a   1.000
_cell.length_b   1.000
_cell.length_c   1.000
_cell.angle_alpha   90.00
_cell.angle_beta   90.00
_cell.angle_gamma   90.00
#
_symmetry.space_group_name_H-M   'P 1'
#
loop_
_entity.id
_entity.type
_entity.pdbx_description
1 polymer ?
#
loop_
_entity_poly.entity_id
_entity_poly.type
_entity_poly.pdbx_seq_one_letter_code
_entity_poly.pdbx_strand_id
1 'polypeptide(L)'
;FIAIAYFSQAKNEHLSNEDERGLLYWLYVANARGRYSRGSTETLLDADLATIKRGGGPRELIETLRQQFGRLTIEPVDLAGRGAGSPLFSLVFLAMKQNGAKDWSTGLGLSLTHQGRAHYIQYHHVFPKSLLKTLYETREINEIANMAFVAGRTNRSISNKEPEAYLRRVIEERGTEALALQCVPTDPGLWTVSNYRAFLEKRRSMIASLVNSFLQSVQPAGWADSAMSAELTAS
;
A
#
# COMPACT_ATOMS: atom_id res chain seq x y z
N PHE A 1 -2.82 0.33 18.27
CA PHE A 1 -3.39 -0.81 19.04
C PHE A 1 -4.21 -0.38 20.25
N ILE A 2 -3.80 0.68 20.98
CA ILE A 2 -4.52 1.13 22.19
C ILE A 2 -6.00 1.47 21.93
N ALA A 3 -6.33 2.27 20.91
CA ALA A 3 -7.73 2.61 20.61
C ALA A 3 -8.62 1.38 20.31
N ILE A 4 -8.10 0.39 19.57
CA ILE A 4 -8.80 -0.87 19.26
C ILE A 4 -9.03 -1.68 20.54
N ALA A 5 -7.99 -1.83 21.37
CA ALA A 5 -8.10 -2.55 22.64
C ALA A 5 -9.08 -1.86 23.60
N TYR A 6 -9.05 -0.53 23.65
CA TYR A 6 -9.97 0.26 24.45
C TYR A 6 -11.42 0.12 23.99
N PHE A 7 -11.67 0.13 22.68
CA PHE A 7 -13.00 -0.12 22.12
C PHE A 7 -13.50 -1.53 22.44
N SER A 8 -12.63 -2.55 22.28
CA SER A 8 -12.96 -3.93 22.65
C SER A 8 -13.37 -4.04 24.12
N GLN A 9 -12.60 -3.45 25.04
CA GLN A 9 -12.95 -3.42 26.47
C GLN A 9 -14.26 -2.67 26.73
N ALA A 10 -14.50 -1.54 26.07
CA ALA A 10 -15.76 -0.79 26.20
C ALA A 10 -16.99 -1.60 25.71
N LYS A 11 -16.77 -2.62 24.88
CA LYS A 11 -17.78 -3.56 24.38
C LYS A 11 -17.78 -4.90 25.11
N ASN A 12 -17.07 -5.03 26.24
CA ASN A 12 -16.89 -6.29 26.96
C ASN A 12 -16.38 -7.43 26.05
N GLU A 13 -15.47 -7.12 25.13
CA GLU A 13 -14.87 -8.06 24.18
C GLU A 13 -15.84 -8.68 23.17
N HIS A 14 -17.09 -8.18 23.11
CA HIS A 14 -18.09 -8.58 22.13
C HIS A 14 -18.15 -7.60 20.96
N LEU A 15 -17.30 -7.84 19.96
CA LEU A 15 -17.29 -7.08 18.71
C LEU A 15 -18.25 -7.70 17.69
N SER A 16 -19.08 -6.87 17.05
CA SER A 16 -19.85 -7.30 15.89
C SER A 16 -18.97 -7.40 14.64
N ASN A 17 -19.44 -8.07 13.60
CA ASN A 17 -18.73 -8.11 12.31
C ASN A 17 -18.52 -6.69 11.74
N GLU A 18 -19.50 -5.80 11.91
CA GLU A 18 -19.39 -4.40 11.52
C GLU A 18 -18.30 -3.66 12.30
N ASP A 19 -18.21 -3.90 13.62
CA ASP A 19 -17.15 -3.33 14.46
C ASP A 19 -15.76 -3.79 13.99
N GLU A 20 -15.58 -5.10 13.79
CA GLU A 20 -14.31 -5.67 13.35
C GLU A 20 -13.84 -5.09 12.01
N ARG A 21 -14.74 -5.07 11.01
CA ARG A 21 -14.46 -4.50 9.69
C ARG A 21 -14.21 -2.99 9.75
N GLY A 22 -14.99 -2.27 10.56
CA GLY A 22 -14.84 -0.85 10.77
C GLY A 22 -13.50 -0.47 11.42
N LEU A 23 -13.09 -1.22 12.45
CA LEU A 23 -11.79 -1.03 13.12
C LEU A 23 -10.64 -1.40 12.20
N LEU A 24 -10.78 -2.45 11.39
CA LEU A 24 -9.76 -2.84 10.41
C LEU A 24 -9.57 -1.76 9.34
N TYR A 25 -10.68 -1.23 8.79
CA TYR A 25 -10.63 -0.11 7.86
C TYR A 25 -10.00 1.12 8.50
N TRP A 26 -10.45 1.51 9.69
CA TRP A 26 -9.88 2.63 10.45
C TRP A 26 -8.38 2.45 10.66
N LEU A 27 -7.92 1.25 11.05
CA LEU A 27 -6.51 0.94 11.26
C LEU A 27 -5.68 1.16 10.00
N TYR A 28 -6.16 0.67 8.85
CA TYR A 28 -5.45 0.84 7.58
C TYR A 28 -5.39 2.30 7.14
N VAL A 29 -6.48 3.05 7.24
CA VAL A 29 -6.50 4.47 6.86
C VAL A 29 -5.66 5.32 7.82
N ALA A 30 -5.79 5.11 9.13
CA ALA A 30 -4.99 5.81 10.14
C ALA A 30 -3.49 5.55 9.94
N ASN A 31 -3.11 4.31 9.61
CA ASN A 31 -1.74 3.98 9.26
C ASN A 31 -1.31 4.69 7.97
N ALA A 32 -2.05 4.54 6.88
CA ALA A 32 -1.73 5.12 5.57
C ALA A 32 -1.53 6.64 5.61
N ARG A 33 -2.35 7.34 6.39
CA ARG A 33 -2.25 8.80 6.60
C ARG A 33 -1.21 9.20 7.63
N GLY A 34 -0.59 8.24 8.32
CA GLY A 34 0.43 8.49 9.33
C GLY A 34 -0.12 9.21 10.55
N ARG A 35 -1.34 8.88 11.00
CA ARG A 35 -2.03 9.52 12.13
C ARG A 35 -1.09 9.70 13.32
N TYR A 36 -0.45 8.63 13.77
CA TYR A 36 0.45 8.66 14.93
C TYR A 36 1.92 8.88 14.58
N SER A 37 2.21 9.30 13.34
CA SER A 37 3.58 9.55 12.88
C SER A 37 3.92 11.04 12.82
N ARG A 38 2.93 11.92 13.00
CA ARG A 38 3.08 13.37 12.90
C ARG A 38 2.42 14.06 14.09
N GLY A 39 3.15 14.90 14.81
CA GLY A 39 2.63 15.67 15.95
C GLY A 39 2.60 14.90 17.27
N SER A 40 1.76 15.37 18.20
CA SER A 40 1.60 14.78 19.52
C SER A 40 0.75 13.51 19.45
N THR A 41 1.41 12.35 19.42
CA THR A 41 0.76 11.03 19.43
C THR A 41 -0.21 10.88 20.60
N GLU A 42 0.14 11.43 21.78
CA GLU A 42 -0.72 11.40 22.97
C GLU A 42 -2.03 12.14 22.73
N THR A 43 -1.97 13.36 22.20
CA THR A 43 -3.18 14.16 21.92
C THR A 43 -4.10 13.49 20.90
N LEU A 44 -3.53 12.87 19.87
CA LEU A 44 -4.32 12.14 18.86
C LEU A 44 -4.94 10.87 19.43
N LEU A 45 -4.20 10.16 20.29
CA LEU A 45 -4.73 9.01 21.01
C LEU A 45 -5.85 9.42 21.96
N ASP A 46 -5.68 10.50 22.72
CA ASP A 46 -6.70 11.02 23.63
C ASP A 46 -8.00 11.38 22.88
N ALA A 47 -7.89 11.96 21.68
CA ALA A 47 -9.04 12.24 20.83
C ALA A 47 -9.79 10.96 20.40
N ASP A 48 -9.05 9.90 20.05
CA ASP A 48 -9.63 8.60 19.71
C ASP A 48 -10.32 7.96 20.93
N LEU A 49 -9.65 7.95 22.08
CA LEU A 49 -10.18 7.39 23.33
C LEU A 49 -11.41 8.16 23.81
N ALA A 50 -11.40 9.50 23.71
CA ALA A 50 -12.53 10.33 24.07
C ALA A 50 -13.75 10.07 23.16
N THR A 51 -13.53 9.79 21.88
CA THR A 51 -14.59 9.39 20.95
C THR A 51 -15.25 8.09 21.39
N ILE A 52 -14.45 7.08 21.74
CA ILE A 52 -14.95 5.79 22.25
C ILE A 52 -15.66 5.97 23.60
N LYS A 53 -15.09 6.77 24.51
CA LYS A 53 -15.65 7.02 25.85
C LYS A 53 -17.04 7.67 25.80
N ARG A 54 -17.33 8.46 24.77
CA ARG A 54 -18.66 9.07 24.53
C ARG A 54 -19.67 8.11 23.88
N GLY A 55 -19.30 6.84 23.69
CA GLY A 55 -20.13 5.83 23.04
C GLY A 55 -19.96 5.76 21.51
N GLY A 56 -19.00 6.49 20.94
CA GLY A 56 -18.66 6.39 19.52
C GLY A 56 -17.97 5.08 19.18
N GLY A 57 -18.14 4.64 17.94
CA GLY A 57 -17.55 3.43 17.39
C GLY A 57 -16.56 3.71 16.26
N PRO A 58 -16.27 2.69 15.43
CA PRO A 58 -15.27 2.84 14.38
C PRO A 58 -15.70 3.85 13.31
N ARG A 59 -17.00 4.05 13.11
CA ARG A 59 -17.54 5.07 12.21
C ARG A 59 -17.13 6.48 12.65
N GLU A 60 -17.31 6.82 13.91
CA GLU A 60 -16.92 8.12 14.47
C GLU A 60 -15.40 8.32 14.49
N LEU A 61 -14.64 7.24 14.69
CA LEU A 61 -13.18 7.26 14.57
C LEU A 61 -12.74 7.58 13.13
N ILE A 62 -13.45 7.06 12.12
CA ILE A 62 -13.20 7.38 10.70
C ILE A 62 -13.59 8.83 10.41
N GLU A 63 -14.71 9.33 10.93
CA GLU A 63 -15.05 10.76 10.79
C GLU A 63 -13.96 11.66 11.38
N THR A 64 -13.35 11.26 12.49
CA THR A 64 -12.21 11.98 13.09
C THR A 64 -11.00 12.00 12.15
N LEU A 65 -10.72 10.90 11.43
CA LEU A 65 -9.71 10.88 10.37
C LEU A 65 -10.08 11.82 9.22
N ARG A 66 -11.35 11.81 8.80
CA ARG A 66 -11.86 12.64 7.70
C ARG A 66 -11.76 14.13 8.03
N GLN A 67 -12.09 14.53 9.26
CA GLN A 67 -11.91 15.90 9.72
C GLN A 67 -10.44 16.34 9.73
N GLN A 68 -9.52 15.43 10.07
CA GLN A 68 -8.09 15.73 10.13
C GLN A 68 -7.44 15.80 8.75
N PHE A 69 -7.75 14.85 7.87
CA PHE A 69 -7.02 14.64 6.60
C PHE A 69 -7.84 15.04 5.36
N GLY A 70 -9.14 15.33 5.51
CA GLY A 70 -10.06 15.50 4.41
C GLY A 70 -10.26 14.17 3.68
N ARG A 71 -9.70 14.06 2.47
CA ARG A 71 -9.79 12.86 1.62
C ARG A 71 -9.14 11.66 2.31
N LEU A 72 -9.79 10.49 2.30
CA LEU A 72 -9.24 9.24 2.87
C LEU A 72 -8.75 8.24 1.82
N THR A 73 -9.17 8.37 0.56
CA THR A 73 -8.65 7.58 -0.57
C THR A 73 -7.17 7.87 -0.78
N ILE A 74 -6.45 7.04 -1.55
CA ILE A 74 -5.07 7.27 -1.95
C ILE A 74 -5.06 7.74 -3.41
N GLU A 75 -4.40 8.86 -3.69
CA GLU A 75 -4.18 9.35 -5.06
C GLU A 75 -2.75 9.03 -5.52
N PRO A 76 -2.48 9.05 -6.84
CA PRO A 76 -1.12 8.83 -7.35
C PRO A 76 -0.09 9.78 -6.72
N VAL A 77 -0.47 11.04 -6.49
CA VAL A 77 0.40 12.04 -5.87
C VAL A 77 0.81 11.69 -4.43
N ASP A 78 -0.04 10.95 -3.69
CA ASP A 78 0.26 10.52 -2.32
C ASP A 78 1.46 9.56 -2.26
N LEU A 79 1.74 8.84 -3.36
CA LEU A 79 2.86 7.89 -3.49
C LEU A 79 4.17 8.56 -3.94
N ALA A 80 4.10 9.77 -4.51
CA ALA A 80 5.26 10.47 -5.07
C ALA A 80 6.36 10.68 -4.03
N GLY A 81 7.58 10.21 -4.31
CA GLY A 81 8.74 10.30 -3.42
C GLY A 81 8.60 9.55 -2.09
N ARG A 82 7.55 8.74 -1.89
CA ARG A 82 7.36 7.95 -0.67
C ARG A 82 8.08 6.62 -0.83
N GLY A 83 9.06 6.35 0.04
CA GLY A 83 9.82 5.10 0.04
C GLY A 83 9.36 4.10 1.09
N ALA A 84 10.20 3.10 1.37
CA ALA A 84 9.89 1.98 2.26
C ALA A 84 9.63 2.38 3.74
N GLY A 85 10.09 3.56 4.17
CA GLY A 85 9.78 4.10 5.49
C GLY A 85 8.42 4.80 5.58
N SER A 86 7.70 4.94 4.47
CA SER A 86 6.35 5.50 4.45
C SER A 86 5.34 4.50 5.02
N PRO A 87 4.35 4.93 5.81
CA PRO A 87 3.25 4.05 6.21
C PRO A 87 2.48 3.43 5.03
N LEU A 88 2.48 4.09 3.87
CA LEU A 88 1.89 3.54 2.64
C LEU A 88 2.57 2.25 2.18
N PHE A 89 3.85 2.04 2.49
CA PHE A 89 4.59 0.86 2.02
C PHE A 89 3.97 -0.45 2.52
N SER A 90 3.62 -0.53 3.80
CA SER A 90 2.94 -1.70 4.37
C SER A 90 1.55 -1.92 3.79
N LEU A 91 0.80 -0.84 3.55
CA LEU A 91 -0.53 -0.95 2.96
C LEU A 91 -0.47 -1.45 1.51
N VAL A 92 0.48 -0.94 0.71
CA VAL A 92 0.71 -1.38 -0.67
C VAL A 92 1.13 -2.86 -0.70
N PHE A 93 1.98 -3.30 0.24
CA PHE A 93 2.32 -4.71 0.38
C PHE A 93 1.09 -5.59 0.68
N LEU A 94 0.24 -5.19 1.64
CA LEU A 94 -0.97 -5.93 1.98
C LEU A 94 -1.95 -6.00 0.81
N ALA A 95 -2.15 -4.88 0.10
CA ALA A 95 -3.01 -4.81 -1.07
C ALA A 95 -2.51 -5.74 -2.20
N MET A 96 -1.21 -5.72 -2.51
CA MET A 96 -0.63 -6.64 -3.51
C MET A 96 -0.71 -8.09 -3.08
N LYS A 97 -0.47 -8.39 -1.79
CA LYS A 97 -0.63 -9.74 -1.24
C LYS A 97 -2.07 -10.24 -1.39
N GLN A 98 -3.05 -9.40 -1.04
CA GLN A 98 -4.48 -9.74 -1.18
C GLN A 98 -4.86 -9.93 -2.65
N ASN A 99 -4.26 -9.14 -3.54
CA ASN A 99 -4.43 -9.27 -4.99
C ASN A 99 -3.83 -10.56 -5.55
N GLY A 100 -3.09 -11.35 -4.76
CA GLY A 100 -2.47 -12.59 -5.22
C GLY A 100 -1.10 -12.41 -5.86
N ALA A 101 -0.41 -11.29 -5.62
CA ALA A 101 0.96 -11.08 -6.07
C ALA A 101 1.88 -12.23 -5.65
N LYS A 102 2.78 -12.58 -6.58
CA LYS A 102 3.73 -13.69 -6.45
C LYS A 102 5.15 -13.21 -6.65
N ASP A 103 6.08 -13.94 -6.04
CA ASP A 103 7.50 -13.81 -6.31
C ASP A 103 7.80 -14.24 -7.75
N TRP A 104 8.53 -13.40 -8.49
CA TRP A 104 8.76 -13.62 -9.92
C TRP A 104 9.66 -14.82 -10.24
N SER A 105 10.51 -15.26 -9.31
CA SER A 105 11.38 -16.43 -9.55
C SER A 105 10.72 -17.73 -9.14
N THR A 106 9.99 -17.77 -8.03
CA THR A 106 9.44 -19.02 -7.45
C THR A 106 7.96 -19.23 -7.77
N GLY A 107 7.22 -18.17 -8.10
CA GLY A 107 5.78 -18.20 -8.28
C GLY A 107 4.99 -18.34 -6.97
N LEU A 108 5.67 -18.32 -5.81
CA LEU A 108 5.02 -18.39 -4.50
C LEU A 108 4.39 -17.03 -4.14
N GLY A 109 3.25 -17.06 -3.47
CA GLY A 109 2.59 -15.85 -2.99
C GLY A 109 3.44 -15.08 -1.99
N LEU A 110 3.24 -13.76 -1.92
CA LEU A 110 3.91 -12.93 -0.91
C LEU A 110 3.56 -13.42 0.49
N SER A 111 4.57 -13.73 1.31
CA SER A 111 4.36 -14.19 2.68
C SER A 111 4.71 -13.11 3.70
N LEU A 112 3.90 -13.03 4.75
CA LEU A 112 4.21 -12.25 5.95
C LEU A 112 5.32 -12.90 6.77
N THR A 113 5.59 -14.20 6.58
CA THR A 113 6.60 -14.98 7.33
C THR A 113 7.90 -15.20 6.55
N HIS A 114 7.95 -14.92 5.23
CA HIS A 114 9.21 -14.86 4.45
C HIS A 114 9.90 -13.50 4.61
N GLN A 115 10.11 -13.27 5.89
CA GLN A 115 10.69 -12.14 6.54
C GLN A 115 12.20 -12.42 6.55
N GLY A 116 13.03 -11.50 6.01
CA GLY A 116 14.48 -11.72 5.90
C GLY A 116 15.15 -11.92 7.27
N ARG A 117 16.49 -11.87 7.34
CA ARG A 117 17.28 -12.02 8.59
C ARG A 117 16.86 -11.12 9.77
N ALA A 118 15.95 -10.18 9.57
CA ALA A 118 15.38 -9.30 10.59
C ALA A 118 13.89 -8.99 10.37
N HIS A 119 13.13 -9.90 9.79
CA HIS A 119 11.68 -9.75 9.64
C HIS A 119 11.17 -8.58 8.77
N TYR A 120 12.00 -8.09 7.85
CA TYR A 120 11.60 -7.05 6.90
C TYR A 120 10.99 -7.61 5.61
N ILE A 121 9.95 -6.93 5.12
CA ILE A 121 9.40 -7.09 3.77
C ILE A 121 10.53 -6.88 2.76
N GLN A 122 10.76 -7.88 1.92
CA GLN A 122 11.77 -7.83 0.87
C GLN A 122 11.19 -7.21 -0.40
N TYR A 123 11.99 -6.40 -1.09
CA TYR A 123 11.63 -5.79 -2.35
C TYR A 123 12.86 -5.57 -3.23
N HIS A 124 12.62 -5.45 -4.53
CA HIS A 124 13.58 -5.10 -5.56
C HIS A 124 13.23 -3.74 -6.14
N HIS A 125 14.23 -2.91 -6.41
CA HIS A 125 14.02 -1.69 -7.21
C HIS A 125 13.85 -2.09 -8.67
N VAL A 126 12.64 -1.95 -9.23
CA VAL A 126 12.32 -2.34 -10.63
C VAL A 126 13.35 -1.76 -11.58
N PHE A 127 13.69 -0.48 -11.37
CA PHE A 127 14.87 0.15 -11.95
C PHE A 127 15.99 0.18 -10.90
N PRO A 128 17.04 -0.64 -11.04
CA PRO A 128 18.13 -0.68 -10.08
C PRO A 128 18.76 0.69 -9.85
N LYS A 129 19.06 1.02 -8.59
CA LYS A 129 19.61 2.33 -8.21
C LYS A 129 20.88 2.68 -9.00
N SER A 130 21.72 1.70 -9.32
CA SER A 130 22.95 1.90 -10.09
C SER A 130 22.71 2.53 -11.47
N LEU A 131 21.54 2.28 -12.08
CA LEU A 131 21.17 2.84 -13.39
C LEU A 131 20.60 4.27 -13.28
N LEU A 132 20.19 4.69 -12.08
CA LEU A 132 19.42 5.92 -11.89
C LEU A 132 20.16 7.04 -11.14
N LYS A 133 21.17 6.71 -10.33
CA LYS A 133 21.81 7.62 -9.36
C LYS A 133 22.34 8.94 -9.94
N THR A 134 22.70 8.98 -11.21
CA THR A 134 23.23 10.19 -11.87
C THR A 134 22.18 10.95 -12.68
N LEU A 135 20.98 10.39 -12.85
CA LEU A 135 19.94 10.88 -13.76
C LEU A 135 18.68 11.37 -13.03
N TYR A 136 18.40 10.81 -11.85
CA TYR A 136 17.17 11.03 -11.11
C TYR A 136 17.41 11.29 -9.63
N GLU A 137 16.44 11.93 -8.98
CA GLU A 137 16.58 12.27 -7.57
C GLU A 137 16.46 11.04 -6.66
N THR A 138 17.22 11.04 -5.57
CA THR A 138 17.21 9.95 -4.57
C THR A 138 15.79 9.61 -4.08
N ARG A 139 14.90 10.61 -3.95
CA ARG A 139 13.50 10.38 -3.56
C ARG A 139 12.70 9.61 -4.61
N GLU A 140 12.91 9.88 -5.90
CA GLU A 140 12.26 9.18 -7.01
C GLU A 140 12.78 7.75 -7.07
N ILE A 141 14.11 7.58 -7.00
CA ILE A 141 14.77 6.25 -7.04
C ILE A 141 14.24 5.34 -5.94
N ASN A 142 14.03 5.88 -4.74
CA ASN A 142 13.59 5.12 -3.57
C ASN A 142 12.07 5.14 -3.38
N GLU A 143 11.29 5.52 -4.39
CA GLU A 143 9.83 5.54 -4.32
C GLU A 143 9.23 4.13 -4.32
N ILE A 144 8.10 3.93 -3.64
CA ILE A 144 7.30 2.70 -3.64
C ILE A 144 6.95 2.26 -5.06
N ALA A 145 6.65 3.20 -5.97
CA ALA A 145 6.35 2.88 -7.36
C ALA A 145 7.57 2.33 -8.12
N ASN A 146 8.79 2.48 -7.61
CA ASN A 146 9.97 1.78 -8.13
C ASN A 146 10.25 0.45 -7.39
N MET A 147 9.39 -0.03 -6.50
CA MET A 147 9.62 -1.24 -5.69
C MET A 147 8.69 -2.37 -6.12
N ALA A 148 9.22 -3.57 -6.32
CA ALA A 148 8.44 -4.80 -6.49
C ALA A 148 8.73 -5.74 -5.33
N PHE A 149 7.69 -6.32 -4.73
CA PHE A 149 7.83 -7.23 -3.61
C PHE A 149 8.24 -8.60 -4.11
N VAL A 150 9.47 -9.01 -3.80
CA VAL A 150 10.03 -10.29 -4.21
C VAL A 150 10.86 -10.86 -3.08
N ALA A 151 11.04 -12.17 -3.06
CA ALA A 151 11.87 -12.82 -2.06
C ALA A 151 13.34 -12.35 -2.17
N GLY A 152 14.07 -12.39 -1.06
CA GLY A 152 15.47 -11.94 -1.04
C GLY A 152 16.38 -12.70 -2.02
N ARG A 153 16.09 -13.98 -2.31
CA ARG A 153 16.80 -14.75 -3.35
C ARG A 153 16.55 -14.16 -4.74
N THR A 154 15.30 -13.85 -5.06
CA THR A 154 14.89 -13.22 -6.33
C THR A 154 15.52 -11.85 -6.50
N ASN A 155 15.47 -11.01 -5.46
CA ASN A 155 16.13 -9.69 -5.48
C ASN A 155 17.64 -9.82 -5.80
N ARG A 156 18.35 -10.75 -5.16
CA ARG A 156 19.77 -11.00 -5.44
C ARG A 156 20.01 -11.56 -6.84
N SER A 157 19.11 -12.38 -7.36
CA SER A 157 19.21 -12.96 -8.71
C SER A 157 19.03 -11.90 -9.82
N ILE A 158 18.12 -10.94 -9.60
CA ILE A 158 17.92 -9.82 -10.53
C ILE A 158 19.09 -8.83 -10.43
N SER A 159 19.56 -8.52 -9.22
CA SER A 159 20.73 -7.67 -8.96
C SER A 159 20.60 -6.27 -9.61
N ASN A 160 21.45 -5.94 -10.58
CA ASN A 160 21.49 -4.66 -11.28
C ASN A 160 21.11 -4.77 -12.76
N LYS A 161 20.43 -5.86 -13.16
CA LYS A 161 19.98 -6.08 -14.55
C LYS A 161 18.99 -4.99 -14.97
N GLU A 162 19.03 -4.63 -16.25
CA GLU A 162 18.11 -3.64 -16.80
C GLU A 162 16.65 -4.16 -16.79
N PRO A 163 15.67 -3.30 -16.43
CA PRO A 163 14.26 -3.68 -16.36
C PRO A 163 13.75 -4.31 -17.64
N GLU A 164 14.08 -3.72 -18.78
CA GLU A 164 13.64 -4.22 -20.08
C GLU A 164 14.03 -5.67 -20.32
N ALA A 165 15.26 -6.05 -19.98
CA ALA A 165 15.76 -7.41 -20.19
C ALA A 165 15.14 -8.42 -19.22
N TYR A 166 15.08 -8.10 -17.93
CA TYR A 166 14.60 -9.08 -16.95
C TYR A 166 13.07 -9.13 -16.87
N LEU A 167 12.33 -8.05 -17.11
CA LEU A 167 10.87 -8.05 -17.11
C LEU A 167 10.30 -8.87 -18.27
N ARG A 168 10.92 -8.83 -19.46
CA ARG A 168 10.60 -9.75 -20.56
C ARG A 168 10.69 -11.21 -20.13
N ARG A 169 11.79 -11.57 -19.44
CA ARG A 169 11.97 -12.93 -18.89
C ARG A 169 10.89 -13.29 -17.87
N VAL A 170 10.50 -12.36 -16.99
CA VAL A 170 9.40 -12.61 -16.05
C VAL A 170 8.10 -12.93 -16.80
N ILE A 171 7.81 -12.22 -17.89
CA ILE A 171 6.64 -12.52 -18.74
C ILE A 171 6.78 -13.89 -19.39
N GLU A 172 7.95 -14.22 -19.95
CA GLU A 172 8.21 -15.53 -20.58
C GLU A 172 8.03 -16.69 -19.59
N GLU A 173 8.51 -16.54 -18.34
CA GLU A 173 8.49 -17.60 -17.33
C GLU A 173 7.18 -17.69 -16.54
N ARG A 174 6.50 -16.55 -16.32
CA ARG A 174 5.36 -16.43 -15.38
C ARG A 174 4.11 -15.82 -15.97
N GLY A 175 4.16 -15.36 -17.21
CA GLY A 175 3.08 -14.63 -17.87
C GLY A 175 2.99 -13.16 -17.46
N THR A 176 2.29 -12.39 -18.28
CA THR A 176 2.02 -10.96 -18.08
C THR A 176 1.33 -10.66 -16.74
N GLU A 177 0.52 -11.60 -16.26
CA GLU A 177 -0.19 -11.51 -14.98
C GLU A 177 0.77 -11.28 -13.80
N ALA A 178 1.96 -11.90 -13.81
CA ALA A 178 2.93 -11.75 -12.72
C ALA A 178 3.41 -10.31 -12.51
N LEU A 179 3.42 -9.50 -13.57
CA LEU A 179 3.70 -8.06 -13.51
C LEU A 179 2.45 -7.29 -13.10
N ALA A 180 1.30 -7.59 -13.70
CA ALA A 180 0.03 -6.92 -13.44
C ALA A 180 -0.40 -7.02 -11.97
N LEU A 181 -0.23 -8.18 -11.33
CA LEU A 181 -0.57 -8.41 -9.92
C LEU A 181 0.28 -7.58 -8.95
N GLN A 182 1.46 -7.12 -9.39
CA GLN A 182 2.36 -6.20 -8.66
C GLN A 182 2.27 -4.75 -9.18
N CYS A 183 1.23 -4.43 -9.94
CA CYS A 183 1.02 -3.13 -10.58
C CYS A 183 2.21 -2.67 -11.43
N VAL A 184 3.00 -3.58 -12.01
CA VAL A 184 4.07 -3.21 -12.94
C VAL A 184 3.44 -3.05 -14.33
N PRO A 185 3.55 -1.87 -14.98
CA PRO A 185 3.10 -1.67 -16.34
C PRO A 185 3.69 -2.71 -17.29
N THR A 186 2.86 -3.30 -18.14
CA THR A 186 3.24 -4.40 -19.03
C THR A 186 3.69 -3.93 -20.41
N ASP A 187 3.62 -2.61 -20.67
CA ASP A 187 4.13 -1.97 -21.88
C ASP A 187 5.67 -1.89 -21.84
N PRO A 188 6.38 -2.60 -22.75
CA PRO A 188 7.83 -2.56 -22.81
C PRO A 188 8.41 -1.17 -23.07
N GLY A 189 7.64 -0.27 -23.71
CA GLY A 189 8.05 1.12 -23.92
C GLY A 189 8.35 1.86 -22.62
N LEU A 190 7.77 1.43 -21.49
CA LEU A 190 7.98 2.03 -20.18
C LEU A 190 9.17 1.45 -19.42
N TRP A 191 9.87 0.43 -19.93
CA TRP A 191 10.93 -0.26 -19.18
C TRP A 191 12.34 0.29 -19.39
N THR A 192 12.46 1.35 -20.18
CA THR A 192 13.74 2.02 -20.47
C THR A 192 14.04 3.12 -19.45
N VAL A 193 15.31 3.37 -19.17
CA VAL A 193 15.75 4.40 -18.21
C VAL A 193 15.28 5.80 -18.62
N SER A 194 15.18 6.08 -19.93
CA SER A 194 14.66 7.36 -20.45
C SER A 194 13.17 7.57 -20.14
N ASN A 195 12.39 6.50 -19.99
CA ASN A 195 10.96 6.55 -19.69
C ASN A 195 10.65 6.33 -18.20
N TYR A 196 11.64 6.40 -17.33
CA TYR A 196 11.49 6.10 -15.90
C TYR A 196 10.40 6.93 -15.21
N ARG A 197 10.27 8.24 -15.50
CA ARG A 197 9.21 9.06 -14.90
C ARG A 197 7.81 8.66 -15.39
N ALA A 198 7.67 8.31 -16.66
CA ALA A 198 6.40 7.80 -17.21
C ALA A 198 6.04 6.45 -16.59
N PHE A 199 7.04 5.58 -16.34
CA PHE A 199 6.85 4.35 -15.58
C PHE A 199 6.33 4.62 -14.16
N LEU A 200 6.97 5.54 -13.42
CA LEU A 200 6.53 5.91 -12.07
C LEU A 200 5.12 6.47 -12.07
N GLU A 201 4.77 7.36 -12.99
CA GLU A 201 3.42 7.89 -13.13
C GLU A 201 2.38 6.79 -13.36
N LYS A 202 2.59 5.94 -14.37
CA LYS A 202 1.65 4.84 -14.66
C LYS A 202 1.51 3.90 -13.47
N ARG A 203 2.62 3.53 -12.85
CA ARG A 203 2.64 2.60 -11.72
C ARG A 203 2.00 3.18 -10.46
N ARG A 204 2.18 4.48 -10.17
CA ARG A 204 1.49 5.17 -9.07
C ARG A 204 -0.02 5.09 -9.25
N SER A 205 -0.54 5.34 -10.45
CA SER A 205 -1.98 5.24 -10.73
C SER A 205 -2.52 3.83 -10.52
N MET A 206 -1.80 2.81 -11.00
CA MET A 206 -2.18 1.40 -10.78
C MET A 206 -2.16 1.02 -9.30
N ILE A 207 -1.13 1.43 -8.55
CA ILE A 207 -1.02 1.15 -7.11
C ILE A 207 -2.13 1.86 -6.34
N ALA A 208 -2.40 3.15 -6.63
CA ALA A 208 -3.45 3.91 -5.97
C ALA A 208 -4.82 3.25 -6.16
N SER A 209 -5.14 2.84 -7.39
CA SER A 209 -6.38 2.10 -7.70
C SER A 209 -6.46 0.80 -6.88
N LEU A 210 -5.39 -0.02 -6.89
CA LEU A 210 -5.37 -1.28 -6.15
C LEU A 210 -5.57 -1.07 -4.65
N VAL A 211 -4.89 -0.09 -4.07
CA VAL A 211 -4.99 0.21 -2.63
C VAL A 211 -6.39 0.68 -2.27
N ASN A 212 -7.01 1.54 -3.10
CA ASN A 212 -8.39 1.98 -2.84
C ASN A 212 -9.38 0.83 -2.93
N SER A 213 -9.27 -0.04 -3.94
CA SER A 213 -10.10 -1.25 -4.02
C SER A 213 -9.89 -2.18 -2.82
N PHE A 214 -8.65 -2.33 -2.36
CA PHE A 214 -8.34 -3.10 -1.15
C PHE A 214 -9.02 -2.48 0.10
N LEU A 215 -8.88 -1.16 0.31
CA LEU A 215 -9.53 -0.47 1.43
C LEU A 215 -11.05 -0.58 1.37
N GLN A 216 -11.66 -0.46 0.19
CA GLN A 216 -13.09 -0.64 0.00
C GLN A 216 -13.53 -2.08 0.33
N SER A 217 -12.73 -3.08 -0.01
CA SER A 217 -13.06 -4.49 0.26
C SER A 217 -13.16 -4.85 1.75
N VAL A 218 -12.48 -4.08 2.60
CA VAL A 218 -12.50 -4.27 4.07
C VAL A 218 -13.47 -3.34 4.78
N GLN A 219 -13.98 -2.31 4.11
CA GLN A 219 -14.96 -1.39 4.68
C GLN A 219 -16.29 -2.12 4.97
N PRO A 220 -17.01 -1.78 6.06
CA PRO A 220 -18.38 -2.23 6.24
C PRO A 220 -19.31 -1.78 5.11
N ALA A 221 -20.33 -2.60 4.80
CA ALA A 221 -21.31 -2.28 3.77
C ALA A 221 -22.10 -1.01 4.14
N GLY A 222 -22.34 -0.12 3.18
CA GLY A 222 -23.08 1.12 3.41
C GLY A 222 -22.30 2.25 4.07
N TRP A 223 -20.99 2.07 4.32
CA TRP A 223 -20.11 3.15 4.80
C TRP A 223 -19.41 3.91 3.66
N ALA A 224 -19.64 3.51 2.40
CA ALA A 224 -19.03 4.13 1.24
C ALA A 224 -19.47 5.59 1.10
N ASP A 225 -18.51 6.47 0.81
CA ASP A 225 -18.80 7.85 0.44
C ASP A 225 -19.57 7.87 -0.90
N SER A 226 -20.59 8.72 -0.99
CA SER A 226 -21.35 9.00 -2.22
C SER A 226 -20.48 9.49 -3.39
N ALA A 227 -19.25 9.94 -3.12
CA ALA A 227 -18.26 10.32 -4.13
C ALA A 227 -17.63 9.13 -4.88
N MET A 228 -17.53 7.94 -4.25
CA MET A 228 -16.85 6.78 -4.83
C MET A 228 -17.74 5.97 -5.78
N SER A 229 -19.06 6.11 -5.66
CA SER A 229 -20.05 5.50 -6.57
C SER A 229 -20.14 6.20 -7.94
N ALA A 230 -19.66 7.45 -8.03
CA ALA A 230 -19.73 8.25 -9.26
C ALA A 230 -18.61 7.93 -10.27
N GLU A 231 -17.43 7.50 -9.81
CA GLU A 231 -16.31 7.17 -10.72
C GLU A 231 -16.43 5.78 -11.36
N LEU A 232 -17.10 4.84 -10.69
CA LEU A 232 -17.34 3.46 -11.18
C LEU A 232 -18.49 3.35 -12.18
N THR A 233 -19.36 4.37 -12.28
CA THR A 233 -20.39 4.44 -13.32
C THR A 233 -19.90 5.11 -14.60
N ALA A 234 -18.65 5.60 -14.61
CA ALA A 234 -18.05 6.34 -15.72
C ALA A 234 -16.84 5.63 -16.39
N SER A 235 -16.57 4.36 -16.08
CA SER A 235 -15.58 3.49 -16.77
C SER A 235 -16.24 2.20 -17.24
#